data_AF-A0A9Q0DZT0-F1
#
_entry.id   AF-A0A9Q0DZT0-F1
#
_cell.length_a   1.000
_cell.length_b   1.000
_cell.length_c   1.000
_cell.angle_alpha   90.00
_cell.angle_beta   90.00
_cell.angle_gamma   90.00
#
_symmetry.space_group_name_H-M   'P 1'
#
loop_
_entity.id
_entity.type
_entity.pdbx_description
1 polymer ?
#
loop_
_entity_poly.entity_id
_entity_poly.type
_entity_poly.pdbx_seq_one_letter_code
_entity_poly.pdbx_strand_id
1 'polypeptide(L)'
;PQQAQGMPDTSSGIQEQVDPSPMKSTWYCPLDLSTVAEEEEDGIIYTVVVKQHPSTPNRQLCAKAGTEEKLVRHLLHSFAMGDSSFIAVFLSTYRSFTSTRRVLDILIDRLENPPGDNARSQTRQSFNQ
;
A
#
# COMPACT_ATOMS: atom_id res chain seq x y z
N PRO A 1 -24.52 -60.30 57.79
CA PRO A 1 -25.62 -61.00 57.08
C PRO A 1 -25.79 -60.41 55.68
N GLN A 2 -25.50 -61.23 54.67
CA GLN A 2 -25.57 -60.94 53.24
C GLN A 2 -27.01 -60.73 52.75
N GLN A 3 -27.16 -59.96 51.67
CA GLN A 3 -27.86 -60.32 50.42
C GLN A 3 -27.76 -59.12 49.47
N ALA A 4 -27.10 -59.21 48.30
CA ALA A 4 -27.39 -59.96 47.08
C ALA A 4 -27.81 -58.95 45.98
N GLN A 5 -26.94 -58.68 45.01
CA GLN A 5 -27.05 -59.12 43.59
C GLN A 5 -28.06 -58.34 42.74
N GLY A 6 -27.57 -57.80 41.61
CA GLY A 6 -28.37 -57.54 40.41
C GLY A 6 -28.00 -56.26 39.65
N MET A 7 -27.22 -56.39 38.57
CA MET A 7 -27.16 -55.43 37.45
C MET A 7 -28.56 -55.32 36.78
N PRO A 8 -28.86 -54.20 36.08
CA PRO A 8 -28.70 -54.28 34.63
C PRO A 8 -28.11 -53.02 33.99
N ASP A 9 -27.20 -53.28 33.06
CA ASP A 9 -26.93 -52.63 31.78
C ASP A 9 -27.53 -51.22 31.55
N THR A 10 -26.64 -50.25 31.40
CA THR A 10 -26.88 -49.16 30.45
C THR A 10 -25.66 -49.04 29.56
N SER A 11 -25.68 -49.83 28.48
CA SER A 11 -24.93 -49.51 27.28
C SER A 11 -25.42 -48.16 26.77
N SER A 12 -24.54 -47.17 26.71
CA SER A 12 -24.67 -46.05 25.78
C SER A 12 -23.30 -45.42 25.59
N GLY A 13 -22.59 -45.97 24.60
CA GLY A 13 -21.70 -45.24 23.70
C GLY A 13 -20.59 -44.43 24.34
N ILE A 14 -19.37 -44.99 24.34
CA ILE A 14 -18.22 -44.16 23.96
C ILE A 14 -18.46 -43.78 22.49
N GLN A 15 -19.11 -42.64 22.26
CA GLN A 15 -18.98 -41.92 21.01
C GLN A 15 -17.75 -41.02 21.17
N GLU A 16 -16.62 -41.64 20.90
CA GLU A 16 -15.44 -40.93 20.44
C GLU A 16 -15.82 -40.12 19.20
N GLN A 17 -15.20 -38.96 19.08
CA GLN A 17 -14.88 -38.36 17.79
C GLN A 17 -16.02 -37.65 17.05
N VAL A 18 -16.04 -36.34 17.23
CA VAL A 18 -15.54 -35.33 16.28
C VAL A 18 -16.32 -34.10 16.68
N ASP A 19 -15.77 -33.32 17.61
CA ASP A 19 -16.05 -31.90 17.53
C ASP A 19 -15.49 -31.51 16.16
N PRO A 20 -16.30 -31.04 15.19
CA PRO A 20 -15.77 -30.58 13.93
C PRO A 20 -14.92 -29.38 14.29
N SER A 21 -13.64 -29.63 14.54
CA SER A 21 -12.60 -28.62 14.61
C SER A 21 -12.94 -27.70 13.47
N PRO A 22 -13.31 -26.45 13.73
CA PRO A 22 -13.65 -25.59 12.66
C PRO A 22 -12.31 -25.28 11.99
N MET A 23 -11.87 -26.15 11.08
CA MET A 23 -11.09 -25.78 9.92
C MET A 23 -12.00 -24.94 9.03
N LYS A 24 -12.53 -23.85 9.59
CA LYS A 24 -12.75 -22.64 8.87
C LYS A 24 -11.43 -21.92 9.06
N SER A 25 -10.66 -21.79 7.99
CA SER A 25 -9.54 -20.87 7.95
C SER A 25 -10.09 -19.49 8.24
N THR A 26 -10.22 -19.15 9.52
CA THR A 26 -10.61 -17.82 9.97
C THR A 26 -9.39 -16.96 9.75
N TRP A 27 -9.40 -16.23 8.63
CA TRP A 27 -8.52 -15.09 8.46
C TRP A 27 -8.85 -14.09 9.55
N TYR A 28 -8.04 -14.09 10.61
CA TYR A 28 -8.04 -13.00 11.57
C TYR A 28 -7.43 -11.80 10.84
N CYS A 29 -8.22 -10.74 10.64
CA CYS A 29 -7.73 -9.44 10.18
C CYS A 29 -7.59 -8.54 11.41
N PRO A 30 -6.38 -8.33 11.95
CA PRO A 30 -6.17 -7.39 13.04
C PRO A 30 -6.64 -5.98 12.66
N LEU A 31 -7.26 -5.26 13.59
CA LEU A 31 -7.87 -3.94 13.38
C LEU A 31 -6.88 -2.79 13.12
N ASP A 32 -5.58 -3.09 12.99
CA ASP A 32 -4.52 -2.17 12.57
C ASP A 32 -4.04 -2.44 11.13
N LEU A 33 -4.93 -2.96 10.28
CA LEU A 33 -4.57 -3.40 8.92
C LEU A 33 -4.22 -2.21 8.03
N SER A 34 -2.99 -2.19 7.49
CA SER A 34 -2.67 -1.32 6.37
C SER A 34 -3.38 -1.83 5.13
N THR A 35 -4.20 -0.99 4.49
CA THR A 35 -4.76 -1.33 3.18
C THR A 35 -3.68 -1.11 2.13
N VAL A 36 -3.50 -2.09 1.24
CA VAL A 36 -2.56 -2.01 0.12
C VAL A 36 -3.35 -2.11 -1.17
N ALA A 37 -3.18 -1.14 -2.07
CA ALA A 37 -3.78 -1.11 -3.39
C ALA A 37 -2.74 -0.70 -4.44
N GLU A 38 -3.01 -0.99 -5.71
CA GLU A 38 -2.23 -0.46 -6.83
C GLU A 38 -3.04 0.63 -7.52
N GLU A 39 -2.43 1.79 -7.72
CA GLU A 39 -3.04 2.93 -8.41
C GLU A 39 -2.11 3.40 -9.53
N GLU A 40 -2.68 3.75 -10.69
CA GLU A 40 -1.95 4.36 -11.79
C GLU A 40 -2.24 5.86 -11.83
N GLU A 41 -1.21 6.69 -11.78
CA GLU A 41 -1.31 8.15 -11.89
C GLU A 41 -0.26 8.66 -12.87
N ASP A 42 -0.72 9.32 -13.95
CA ASP A 42 0.15 9.99 -14.93
C ASP A 42 1.25 9.07 -15.50
N GLY A 43 0.91 7.79 -15.71
CA GLY A 43 1.81 6.75 -16.24
C GLY A 43 2.80 6.17 -15.22
N ILE A 44 2.65 6.48 -13.93
CA ILE A 44 3.35 5.80 -12.83
C ILE A 44 2.36 4.85 -12.15
N ILE A 45 2.80 3.62 -11.91
CA ILE A 45 2.11 2.65 -11.07
C ILE A 45 2.65 2.79 -9.65
N TYR A 46 1.78 3.07 -8.70
CA TYR A 46 2.08 3.17 -7.28
C TYR A 46 1.49 1.99 -6.52
N THR A 47 2.25 1.51 -5.53
CA THR A 47 1.68 0.76 -4.42
C THR A 47 1.26 1.74 -3.33
N VAL A 48 -0.04 1.85 -3.11
CA VAL A 48 -0.66 2.73 -2.12
C VAL A 48 -0.84 1.97 -0.83
N VAL A 49 -0.18 2.42 0.23
CA VAL A 49 -0.29 1.85 1.58
C VAL A 49 -1.01 2.86 2.48
N VAL A 50 -2.18 2.50 2.97
CA VAL A 50 -2.96 3.32 3.91
C VAL A 50 -2.92 2.67 5.27
N LYS A 51 -2.18 3.26 6.22
CA LYS A 51 -2.20 2.85 7.62
C LYS A 51 -3.25 3.67 8.36
N GLN A 52 -4.34 3.02 8.78
CA GLN A 52 -5.35 3.63 9.63
C GLN A 52 -4.79 3.78 11.05
N HIS A 53 -4.39 4.99 11.42
CA HIS A 53 -4.11 5.35 12.80
C HIS A 53 -5.27 6.19 13.35
N PRO A 54 -5.70 6.02 14.61
CA PRO A 54 -6.87 6.71 15.17
C PRO A 54 -6.79 8.25 15.16
N SER A 55 -5.59 8.83 14.99
CA SER A 55 -5.40 10.29 14.95
C SER A 55 -5.33 10.88 13.53
N THR A 56 -4.78 10.16 12.55
CA THR A 56 -4.65 10.59 11.15
C THR A 56 -4.30 9.38 10.27
N PRO A 57 -5.00 9.14 9.14
CA PRO A 57 -4.56 8.14 8.18
C PRO A 57 -3.22 8.55 7.57
N ASN A 58 -2.21 7.68 7.65
CA ASN A 58 -0.96 7.88 6.93
C ASN A 58 -1.05 7.13 5.60
N ARG A 59 -0.96 7.86 4.48
CA ARG A 59 -1.01 7.31 3.13
C ARG A 59 0.38 7.45 2.51
N GLN A 60 0.97 6.31 2.16
CA GLN A 60 2.26 6.21 1.49
C GLN A 60 2.05 5.76 0.04
N LEU A 61 2.71 6.43 -0.90
CA LEU A 61 2.66 6.10 -2.33
C LEU A 61 4.05 5.68 -2.80
N CYS A 62 4.27 4.37 -2.85
CA CYS A 62 5.56 3.80 -3.28
C CYS A 62 5.57 3.60 -4.80
N ALA A 63 6.49 4.22 -5.51
CA ALA A 63 6.59 4.01 -6.96
C ALA A 63 7.01 2.57 -7.27
N LYS A 64 6.22 1.89 -8.10
CA LYS A 64 6.45 0.50 -8.51
C LYS A 64 7.01 0.42 -9.93
N ALA A 65 6.44 1.20 -10.85
CA ALA A 65 6.88 1.27 -12.24
C ALA A 65 6.47 2.62 -12.85
N GLY A 66 7.15 3.03 -13.92
CA GLY A 66 6.81 4.24 -14.67
C GLY A 66 7.81 4.49 -15.79
N THR A 67 7.57 5.50 -16.62
CA THR A 67 8.58 5.93 -17.59
C THR A 67 9.77 6.57 -16.88
N GLU A 68 10.91 6.62 -17.56
CA GLU A 68 12.13 7.26 -17.05
C GLU A 68 11.84 8.68 -16.52
N GLU A 69 11.15 9.51 -17.31
CA GLU A 69 10.85 10.90 -16.95
C GLU A 69 10.00 10.98 -15.69
N LYS A 70 9.07 10.04 -15.54
CA LYS A 70 8.14 10.02 -14.42
C LYS A 70 8.83 9.54 -13.15
N LEU A 71 9.70 8.53 -13.24
CA LEU A 71 10.53 8.07 -12.13
C LEU A 71 11.53 9.15 -11.68
N VAL A 72 12.15 9.89 -12.61
CA VAL A 72 13.02 11.02 -12.28
C VAL A 72 12.23 12.13 -11.58
N ARG A 73 11.02 12.44 -12.05
CA ARG A 73 10.15 13.43 -11.38
C ARG A 73 9.72 12.97 -9.99
N HIS A 74 9.51 11.68 -9.77
CA HIS A 74 9.16 11.14 -8.46
C HIS A 74 10.25 11.36 -7.40
N LEU A 75 11.53 11.50 -7.79
CA LEU A 75 12.61 11.90 -6.85
C LEU A 75 12.27 13.17 -6.07
N LEU A 76 11.61 14.13 -6.73
CA LEU A 76 11.26 15.42 -6.13
C LEU A 76 10.07 15.30 -5.15
N HIS A 77 9.21 14.31 -5.35
CA HIS A 77 8.01 14.11 -4.54
C HIS A 77 8.14 13.00 -3.50
N SER A 78 9.18 12.18 -3.57
CA SER A 78 9.32 10.95 -2.77
C SER A 78 9.14 11.21 -1.26
N PHE A 79 9.69 12.31 -0.74
CA PHE A 79 9.52 12.70 0.66
C PHE A 79 8.07 13.05 1.03
N ALA A 80 7.38 13.81 0.17
CA ALA A 80 5.98 14.18 0.40
C ALA A 80 5.03 12.98 0.32
N MET A 81 5.39 11.99 -0.51
CA MET A 81 4.62 10.76 -0.73
C MET A 81 4.93 9.63 0.27
N GLY A 82 5.86 9.85 1.21
CA GLY A 82 6.28 8.85 2.19
C GLY A 82 7.19 7.74 1.63
N ASP A 83 7.65 7.87 0.39
CA ASP A 83 8.50 6.88 -0.30
C ASP A 83 9.99 7.12 0.00
N SER A 84 10.36 6.98 1.28
CA SER A 84 11.69 7.33 1.78
C SER A 84 12.84 6.54 1.15
N SER A 85 12.60 5.29 0.76
CA SER A 85 13.62 4.43 0.13
C SER A 85 13.88 4.76 -1.33
N PHE A 86 12.93 5.41 -2.03
CA PHE A 86 13.01 5.60 -3.48
C PHE A 86 14.26 6.34 -3.92
N ILE A 87 14.64 7.40 -3.20
CA ILE A 87 15.82 8.20 -3.56
C ILE A 87 17.08 7.34 -3.56
N ALA A 88 17.27 6.52 -2.53
CA ALA A 88 18.44 5.64 -2.43
C ALA A 88 18.42 4.55 -3.52
N VAL A 89 17.27 3.93 -3.74
CA VAL A 89 17.10 2.89 -4.78
C VAL A 89 17.33 3.47 -6.17
N PHE A 90 16.74 4.62 -6.47
CA PHE A 90 16.91 5.30 -7.75
C PHE A 90 18.37 5.71 -7.95
N LEU A 91 18.98 6.42 -7.00
CA LEU A 91 20.36 6.92 -7.16
C LEU A 91 21.40 5.79 -7.28
N SER A 92 21.14 4.62 -6.68
CA SER A 92 22.01 3.46 -6.81
C SER A 92 21.82 2.69 -8.12
N THR A 93 20.64 2.75 -8.74
CA THR A 93 20.30 1.86 -9.87
C THR A 93 20.02 2.58 -11.19
N TYR A 94 19.83 3.91 -11.21
CA TYR A 94 19.36 4.65 -12.39
C TYR A 94 20.21 4.41 -13.65
N ARG A 95 21.51 4.12 -13.48
CA ARG A 95 22.43 3.86 -14.61
C ARG A 95 22.08 2.63 -15.43
N SER A 96 21.21 1.74 -14.95
CA SER A 96 20.75 0.58 -15.71
C SER A 96 19.72 0.94 -16.80
N PHE A 97 19.01 2.06 -16.64
CA PHE A 97 17.95 2.47 -17.56
C PHE A 97 18.07 3.91 -18.07
N THR A 98 18.97 4.73 -17.51
CA THR A 98 19.20 6.11 -17.95
C THR A 98 20.64 6.59 -17.70
N SER A 99 20.92 7.86 -18.01
CA SER A 99 22.23 8.50 -17.82
C SER A 99 22.13 9.70 -16.89
N THR A 100 23.24 10.08 -16.24
CA THR A 100 23.27 11.23 -15.34
C THR A 100 22.87 12.52 -16.05
N ARG A 101 23.30 12.71 -17.30
CA ARG A 101 22.92 13.87 -18.11
C ARG A 101 21.40 13.92 -18.26
N ARG A 102 20.81 12.82 -18.70
CA ARG A 102 19.38 12.71 -18.91
C ARG A 102 18.56 12.98 -17.63
N VAL A 103 19.00 12.46 -16.49
CA VAL A 103 18.38 12.75 -15.18
C VAL A 103 18.44 14.25 -14.88
N LEU A 104 19.61 14.88 -15.02
CA LEU A 104 19.77 16.31 -14.77
C LEU A 104 18.93 17.16 -15.73
N ASP A 105 18.87 16.80 -17.02
CA ASP A 105 18.07 17.50 -18.01
C ASP A 105 16.58 17.50 -17.63
N ILE A 106 16.04 16.36 -17.18
CA ILE A 106 14.64 16.25 -16.74
C ILE A 106 14.39 17.07 -15.47
N LEU A 107 15.34 17.09 -14.53
CA LEU A 107 15.22 17.85 -13.29
C LEU A 107 15.29 19.37 -13.54
N ILE A 108 16.17 19.81 -14.44
CA ILE A 108 16.29 21.21 -14.87
C ILE A 108 15.02 21.65 -15.59
N ASP A 109 14.50 20.85 -16.53
CA ASP A 109 13.23 21.12 -17.23
C ASP A 109 12.08 21.34 -16.25
N ARG A 110 11.99 20.52 -15.19
CA ARG A 110 10.97 20.70 -14.14
C ARG A 110 11.15 21.96 -13.31
N LEU A 111 12.39 22.40 -13.10
CA LEU A 111 12.68 23.63 -12.38
C LEU A 111 12.32 24.86 -13.21
N GLU A 112 12.60 24.82 -14.51
CA GLU A 112 12.25 25.87 -15.47
C GLU A 112 10.74 25.93 -15.75
N ASN A 113 10.05 24.78 -15.71
CA ASN A 113 8.63 24.63 -16.02
C ASN A 113 7.84 24.03 -14.84
N PRO A 114 7.58 24.79 -13.76
CA PRO A 114 6.86 24.28 -12.59
C PRO A 114 5.39 23.97 -12.91
N PRO A 115 4.82 22.89 -12.36
CA PRO A 115 3.40 22.58 -12.52
C PRO A 115 2.55 23.62 -11.76
N GLY A 116 1.97 24.61 -12.46
CA GLY A 116 0.98 25.50 -11.84
C GLY A 116 0.80 26.91 -12.40
N ASP A 117 1.70 27.46 -13.21
CA ASP A 117 1.60 28.87 -13.61
C ASP A 117 0.62 29.16 -14.77
N ASN A 118 0.25 28.15 -15.53
CA ASN A 118 -0.59 28.34 -16.73
C ASN A 118 -2.10 28.35 -16.41
N ALA A 119 -2.52 27.80 -15.26
CA ALA A 119 -3.93 27.67 -14.89
C ALA A 119 -4.46 28.89 -14.12
N ARG A 120 -3.62 29.56 -13.32
CA ARG A 120 -4.03 30.74 -12.54
C ARG A 120 -4.19 32.00 -13.39
N SER A 121 -3.62 32.01 -14.59
CA SER A 121 -3.72 33.11 -15.55
C SER A 121 -5.09 33.19 -16.24
N GLN A 122 -5.81 32.07 -16.38
CA GLN A 122 -7.14 32.07 -17.01
C GLN A 122 -8.26 32.47 -16.05
N THR A 123 -8.21 32.05 -14.77
CA THR A 123 -9.27 32.37 -13.80
C THR A 123 -9.27 33.83 -13.34
N ARG A 124 -8.17 34.56 -13.52
CA ARG A 124 -8.10 36.00 -13.18
C ARG A 124 -8.50 36.96 -14.30
N GLN A 125 -8.68 36.49 -15.54
CA GLN A 125 -9.12 37.36 -16.64
C GLN A 125 -10.63 37.44 -16.80
N SER A 126 -11.39 36.45 -16.31
CA SER A 126 -12.86 36.43 -16.41
C SER A 126 -13.60 37.30 -15.38
N PHE A 127 -12.90 37.92 -14.43
CA PHE A 127 -13.52 38.81 -13.43
C PHE A 127 -13.46 40.30 -13.81
N ASN A 128 -12.75 40.65 -14.89
CA ASN A 128 -12.58 42.04 -15.32
C ASN A 128 -13.27 42.35 -16.67
N GLN A 129 -14.28 41.56 -17.05
CA GLN A 129 -15.15 41.86 -18.19
C GLN A 129 -16.57 42.14 -17.72
#